data_AF-A0A972Q4V8-F1
#
_entry.id   AF-A0A972Q4V8-F1
#
_cell.length_a   1.000
_cell.length_b   1.000
_cell.length_c   1.000
_cell.angle_alpha   90.00
_cell.angle_beta   90.00
_cell.angle_gamma   90.00
#
_symmetry.space_group_name_H-M   'P 1'
#
loop_
_entity.id
_entity.type
_entity.pdbx_description
1 polymer ?
#
loop_
_entity_poly.entity_id
_entity_poly.type
_entity_poly.pdbx_seq_one_letter_code
_entity_poly.pdbx_strand_id
1 'polypeptide(L)'
;MKSTGVYRAVLLALAMLLAGCSPREATGNELSANDVEKIAWEALEPNTSSHDRSNWKVVEVQSVQGARVAEEFDSWVFYGYCPGPEPPRNRAVEADQTYWLVRFETLRATPAVTPLSPTAPPAIPEPFLYQAGFLIHPNTGQVLARYYHCVIY
;
A
#
# COMPACT_ATOMS: atom_id res chain seq x y z
N MET A 1 7.27 -65.15 19.95
CA MET A 1 7.37 -63.72 20.31
C MET A 1 8.62 -63.12 19.68
N LYS A 2 8.46 -62.19 18.73
CA LYS A 2 9.37 -61.10 18.31
C LYS A 2 9.04 -60.70 16.87
N SER A 3 8.05 -59.81 16.72
CA SER A 3 7.79 -59.08 15.47
C SER A 3 7.91 -57.58 15.79
N THR A 4 9.15 -57.12 15.96
CA THR A 4 9.50 -55.72 16.28
C THR A 4 10.17 -54.99 15.12
N GLY A 5 10.44 -55.68 14.00
CA GLY A 5 11.15 -55.10 12.85
C GLY A 5 10.27 -54.24 11.94
N VAL A 6 8.97 -54.53 11.85
CA VAL A 6 8.07 -53.88 10.87
C VAL A 6 7.74 -52.43 11.27
N TYR A 7 7.58 -52.17 12.57
CA TYR A 7 7.20 -50.85 13.07
C TYR A 7 8.28 -49.78 12.86
N ARG A 8 9.57 -50.15 12.90
CA ARG A 8 10.68 -49.21 12.66
C ARG A 8 10.79 -48.79 11.19
N ALA A 9 10.48 -49.69 10.25
CA ALA A 9 10.53 -49.39 8.82
C ALA A 9 9.42 -48.44 8.39
N VAL A 10 8.21 -48.59 8.95
CA VAL A 10 7.06 -47.73 8.64
C VAL A 10 7.24 -46.31 9.18
N LEU A 11 7.82 -46.16 10.38
CA LEU A 11 8.08 -44.84 10.97
C LEU A 11 9.15 -44.03 10.19
N LEU A 12 10.17 -44.70 9.64
CA LEU A 12 11.20 -44.04 8.83
C LEU A 12 10.69 -43.61 7.44
N ALA A 13 9.77 -44.39 6.83
CA ALA A 13 9.14 -44.01 5.57
C ALA A 13 8.18 -42.82 5.73
N LEU A 14 7.51 -42.69 6.87
CA LEU A 14 6.59 -41.58 7.13
C LEU A 14 7.33 -40.26 7.42
N ALA A 15 8.50 -40.32 8.06
CA ALA A 15 9.32 -39.13 8.32
C ALA A 15 9.91 -38.51 7.04
N MET A 16 10.19 -39.31 6.01
CA MET A 16 10.69 -38.80 4.71
C MET A 16 9.60 -38.14 3.85
N LEU A 17 8.32 -38.45 4.08
CA LEU A 17 7.21 -37.80 3.37
C LEU A 17 6.88 -36.40 3.92
N LEU A 18 7.29 -36.09 5.15
CA LEU A 18 7.06 -34.78 5.79
C LEU A 18 8.17 -33.75 5.51
N ALA A 19 9.32 -34.18 4.97
CA ALA A 19 10.43 -33.29 4.61
C ALA A 19 10.26 -32.61 3.23
N GLY A 20 9.17 -32.89 2.50
CA GLY A 20 8.89 -32.32 1.19
C GLY A 20 8.09 -31.01 1.19
N CYS A 21 7.64 -30.52 2.35
CA CYS A 21 7.08 -29.18 2.47
C CYS A 21 8.20 -28.15 2.57
N SER A 22 9.00 -28.03 1.51
CA SER A 22 9.67 -26.76 1.25
C SER A 22 8.56 -25.71 1.14
N PRO A 23 8.57 -24.62 1.93
CA PRO A 23 7.70 -23.49 1.64
C PRO A 23 7.98 -23.14 0.19
N ARG A 24 6.93 -23.22 -0.63
CA ARG A 24 6.94 -22.83 -2.03
C ARG A 24 7.60 -21.46 -2.08
N GLU A 25 8.82 -21.40 -2.58
CA GLU A 25 9.47 -20.13 -2.91
C GLU A 25 8.48 -19.41 -3.83
N ALA A 26 7.92 -18.32 -3.33
CA ALA A 26 7.11 -17.42 -4.10
C ALA A 26 8.04 -16.81 -5.16
N THR A 27 8.16 -17.47 -6.30
CA THR A 27 8.77 -16.95 -7.52
C THR A 27 7.82 -15.97 -8.21
N GLY A 28 7.18 -15.10 -7.43
CA GLY A 28 6.53 -13.88 -7.89
C GLY A 28 7.37 -12.72 -7.40
N ASN A 29 7.65 -11.73 -8.26
CA ASN A 29 8.28 -10.48 -7.85
C ASN A 29 7.49 -9.87 -6.68
N GLU A 30 7.93 -10.14 -5.45
CA GLU A 30 7.34 -9.55 -4.27
C GLU A 30 7.76 -8.08 -4.25
N LEU A 31 6.79 -7.19 -4.32
CA LEU A 31 7.04 -5.75 -4.32
C LEU A 31 7.66 -5.33 -3.00
N SER A 32 8.73 -4.54 -3.06
CA SER A 32 9.29 -3.93 -1.86
C SER A 32 8.41 -2.77 -1.37
N ALA A 33 8.58 -2.40 -0.09
CA ALA A 33 7.93 -1.21 0.48
C ALA A 33 8.21 0.07 -0.34
N ASN A 34 9.42 0.19 -0.88
CA ASN A 34 9.80 1.34 -1.72
C ASN A 34 9.09 1.34 -3.07
N ASP A 35 8.91 0.16 -3.68
CA ASP A 35 8.18 0.03 -4.96
C ASP A 35 6.72 0.43 -4.80
N VAL A 36 6.06 -0.02 -3.72
CA VAL A 36 4.65 0.34 -3.47
C VAL A 36 4.50 1.81 -3.10
N GLU A 37 5.44 2.41 -2.38
CA GLU A 37 5.44 3.85 -2.10
C GLU A 37 5.62 4.69 -3.38
N LYS A 38 6.44 4.21 -4.33
CA LYS A 38 6.59 4.84 -5.64
C LYS A 38 5.31 4.75 -6.46
N ILE A 39 4.71 3.55 -6.56
CA ILE A 39 3.44 3.33 -7.26
C ILE A 39 2.32 4.21 -6.68
N ALA A 40 2.24 4.27 -5.35
CA ALA A 40 1.21 5.06 -4.69
C ALA A 40 1.39 6.57 -4.94
N TRP A 41 2.64 7.05 -5.00
CA TRP A 41 2.93 8.43 -5.39
C TRP A 41 2.58 8.72 -6.84
N GLU A 42 2.95 7.85 -7.79
CA GLU A 42 2.57 8.00 -9.20
C GLU A 42 1.04 8.06 -9.39
N ALA A 43 0.29 7.38 -8.52
CA ALA A 43 -1.16 7.45 -8.49
C ALA A 43 -1.74 8.68 -7.76
N LEU A 44 -0.95 9.33 -6.91
CA LEU A 44 -1.33 10.52 -6.13
C LEU A 44 -1.00 11.82 -6.87
N GLU A 45 0.19 11.91 -7.46
CA GLU A 45 0.78 13.10 -8.07
C GLU A 45 -0.19 13.89 -8.96
N PRO A 46 -1.01 13.28 -9.84
CA PRO A 46 -1.93 14.04 -10.69
C PRO A 46 -3.01 14.82 -9.93
N ASN A 47 -3.29 14.44 -8.68
CA ASN A 47 -4.28 15.07 -7.80
C ASN A 47 -3.63 16.03 -6.78
N THR A 48 -2.31 16.17 -6.80
CA THR A 48 -1.58 17.12 -5.97
C THR A 48 -1.47 18.46 -6.68
N SER A 49 -1.48 19.56 -5.93
CA SER A 49 -1.32 20.91 -6.49
C SER A 49 0.15 21.24 -6.79
N SER A 50 1.07 20.69 -6.00
CA SER A 50 2.51 20.97 -6.16
C SER A 50 3.23 20.02 -7.11
N HIS A 51 2.70 18.81 -7.34
CA HIS A 51 3.42 17.69 -7.98
C HIS A 51 4.77 17.37 -7.30
N ASP A 52 4.92 17.73 -6.02
CA ASP A 52 6.17 17.60 -5.27
C ASP A 52 6.00 16.63 -4.11
N ARG A 53 6.65 15.46 -4.22
CA ARG A 53 6.64 14.42 -3.19
C ARG A 53 7.16 14.92 -1.85
N SER A 54 8.05 15.91 -1.84
CA SER A 54 8.62 16.46 -0.61
C SER A 54 7.61 17.22 0.26
N ASN A 55 6.45 17.58 -0.29
CA ASN A 55 5.32 18.15 0.46
C ASN A 55 4.47 17.08 1.19
N TRP A 56 4.80 15.81 1.02
CA TRP A 56 4.01 14.69 1.51
C TRP A 56 4.85 13.81 2.43
N LYS A 57 4.24 13.41 3.54
CA LYS A 57 4.79 12.42 4.47
C LYS A 57 4.08 11.11 4.26
N VAL A 58 4.85 10.05 4.07
CA VAL A 58 4.36 8.68 4.14
C VAL A 58 4.21 8.31 5.61
N VAL A 59 2.96 8.11 6.04
CA VAL A 59 2.65 7.79 7.44
C VAL A 59 2.53 6.30 7.68
N GLU A 60 2.29 5.52 6.63
CA GLU A 60 2.08 4.08 6.72
C GLU A 60 2.45 3.40 5.39
N VAL A 61 3.26 2.35 5.47
CA VAL A 61 3.50 1.37 4.39
C VAL A 61 3.53 0.00 5.03
N GLN A 62 2.49 -0.80 4.85
CA GLN A 62 2.46 -2.15 5.40
C GLN A 62 1.58 -3.11 4.62
N SER A 63 1.85 -4.40 4.80
CA SER A 63 1.04 -5.50 4.30
C SER A 63 -0.16 -5.71 5.24
N VAL A 64 -1.37 -5.73 4.69
CA VAL A 64 -2.64 -5.84 5.43
C VAL A 64 -3.56 -6.88 4.82
N GLN A 65 -4.34 -7.55 5.66
CA GLN A 65 -5.43 -8.42 5.22
C GLN A 65 -6.61 -7.59 4.71
N GLY A 66 -7.23 -8.01 3.61
CA GLY A 66 -8.36 -7.33 2.97
C GLY A 66 -9.52 -7.12 3.93
N ALA A 67 -9.84 -8.12 4.76
CA ALA A 67 -10.90 -8.02 5.77
C ALA A 67 -10.73 -6.82 6.73
N ARG A 68 -9.50 -6.36 6.98
CA ARG A 68 -9.22 -5.24 7.89
C ARG A 68 -9.50 -3.87 7.24
N VAL A 69 -9.38 -3.77 5.93
CA VAL A 69 -9.38 -2.50 5.19
C VAL A 69 -10.52 -2.40 4.18
N ALA A 70 -11.27 -3.48 3.94
CA ALA A 70 -12.35 -3.50 2.96
C ALA A 70 -13.34 -2.36 3.19
N GLU A 71 -13.86 -2.19 4.41
CA GLU A 71 -14.85 -1.14 4.73
C GLU A 71 -14.32 0.28 4.49
N GLU A 72 -13.03 0.52 4.76
CA GLU A 72 -12.39 1.83 4.57
C GLU A 72 -12.34 2.22 3.08
N PHE A 73 -12.19 1.24 2.19
CA PHE A 73 -12.05 1.44 0.74
C PHE A 73 -13.31 1.11 -0.07
N ASP A 74 -14.34 0.54 0.56
CA ASP A 74 -15.62 0.16 -0.05
C ASP A 74 -16.48 1.38 -0.43
N SER A 75 -16.33 2.47 0.33
CA SER A 75 -16.93 3.74 -0.03
C SER A 75 -16.05 4.47 -1.05
N TRP A 76 -16.64 4.86 -2.19
CA TRP A 76 -15.98 5.76 -3.13
C TRP A 76 -15.88 7.14 -2.48
N VAL A 77 -14.79 7.39 -1.76
CA VAL A 77 -14.53 8.66 -1.07
C VAL A 77 -13.79 9.60 -2.04
N PHE A 78 -14.50 10.04 -3.09
CA PHE A 78 -14.18 11.30 -3.76
C PHE A 78 -15.15 12.36 -3.20
N TYR A 79 -14.97 12.70 -1.91
CA TYR A 79 -15.81 13.71 -1.26
C TYR A 79 -15.29 15.11 -1.62
N GLY A 80 -15.99 15.75 -2.56
CA GLY A 80 -15.88 17.19 -2.83
C GLY A 80 -14.62 17.59 -3.59
N TYR A 81 -14.80 18.12 -4.82
CA TYR A 81 -13.87 18.99 -5.56
C TYR A 81 -12.36 18.80 -5.35
N CYS A 82 -11.87 17.58 -5.15
CA CYS A 82 -10.45 17.33 -5.06
C CYS A 82 -9.83 17.73 -6.42
N PRO A 83 -8.75 18.52 -6.43
CA PRO A 83 -8.12 18.93 -7.67
C PRO A 83 -7.60 17.71 -8.45
N GLY A 84 -7.49 17.88 -9.76
CA GLY A 84 -6.93 16.88 -10.66
C GLY A 84 -7.96 15.97 -11.33
N PRO A 85 -7.48 14.92 -12.04
CA PRO A 85 -8.35 14.02 -12.76
C PRO A 85 -9.15 13.14 -11.81
N GLU A 86 -10.36 12.78 -12.23
CA GLU A 86 -11.17 11.81 -11.51
C GLU A 86 -10.48 10.43 -11.56
N PRO A 87 -10.22 9.78 -10.41
CA PRO A 87 -9.59 8.48 -10.39
C PRO A 87 -10.54 7.37 -10.88
N PRO A 88 -10.01 6.26 -11.45
CA PRO A 88 -10.80 5.07 -11.70
C PRO A 88 -11.49 4.56 -10.42
N ARG A 89 -12.71 4.05 -10.59
CA ARG A 89 -13.50 3.45 -9.49
C ARG A 89 -12.71 2.34 -8.79
N ASN A 90 -12.84 2.31 -7.46
CA ASN A 90 -12.27 1.24 -6.62
C ASN A 90 -12.81 -0.12 -7.05
N ARG A 91 -11.93 -1.12 -7.05
CA ARG A 91 -12.26 -2.53 -7.24
C ARG A 91 -12.64 -3.15 -5.90
N ALA A 92 -13.36 -4.26 -5.96
CA ALA A 92 -13.66 -5.05 -4.78
C ALA A 92 -12.37 -5.50 -4.07
N VAL A 93 -12.36 -5.38 -2.75
CA VAL A 93 -11.28 -5.84 -1.88
C VAL A 93 -11.72 -7.19 -1.33
N GLU A 94 -11.01 -8.26 -1.71
CA GLU A 94 -11.31 -9.62 -1.25
C GLU A 94 -10.82 -9.78 0.19
N ALA A 95 -11.70 -10.26 1.08
CA ALA A 95 -11.43 -10.30 2.51
C ALA A 95 -10.28 -11.25 2.90
N ASP A 96 -10.04 -12.30 2.12
CA ASP A 96 -9.06 -13.36 2.33
C ASP A 96 -7.70 -13.11 1.67
N GLN A 97 -7.55 -11.99 0.97
CA GLN A 97 -6.31 -11.60 0.30
C GLN A 97 -5.51 -10.58 1.10
N THR A 98 -4.21 -10.56 0.84
CA THR A 98 -3.28 -9.59 1.41
C THR A 98 -2.98 -8.48 0.40
N TYR A 99 -2.90 -7.25 0.87
CA TYR A 99 -2.64 -6.04 0.08
C TYR A 99 -1.55 -5.19 0.72
N TRP A 100 -0.91 -4.34 -0.07
CA TRP A 100 -0.12 -3.23 0.47
C TRP A 100 -1.01 -2.02 0.72
N LEU A 101 -1.00 -1.52 1.95
CA LEU A 101 -1.59 -0.24 2.33
C LEU A 101 -0.49 0.82 2.36
N VAL A 102 -0.72 1.91 1.63
CA VAL A 102 0.12 3.11 1.67
C VAL A 102 -0.73 4.32 2.03
N ARG A 103 -0.32 5.09 3.03
CA ARG A 103 -0.99 6.34 3.41
C ARG A 103 -0.03 7.53 3.36
N PHE A 104 -0.52 8.62 2.79
CA PHE A 104 0.14 9.91 2.73
C PHE A 104 -0.64 10.95 3.52
N GLU A 105 0.08 11.84 4.17
CA GLU A 105 -0.44 13.08 4.75
C GLU A 105 0.39 14.25 4.24
N THR A 106 -0.25 15.41 4.06
CA THR A 106 0.49 16.61 3.67
C THR A 106 1.31 17.13 4.84
N LEU A 107 2.51 17.60 4.52
CA LEU A 107 3.26 18.40 5.45
C LEU A 107 2.59 19.77 5.51
N ARG A 108 2.25 20.22 6.73
CA ARG A 108 1.70 21.56 6.92
C ARG A 108 2.64 22.57 6.28
N ALA A 109 2.09 23.44 5.43
CA ALA A 109 2.77 24.64 4.96
C ALA A 109 2.96 25.58 6.15
N THR A 110 3.91 25.26 7.01
CA THR A 110 4.43 26.22 7.98
C THR A 110 5.23 27.21 7.16
N PRO A 111 4.87 28.50 7.09
CA PRO A 111 5.70 29.45 6.37
C PRO A 111 7.12 29.34 6.93
N ALA A 112 8.09 29.02 6.08
CA ALA A 112 9.47 28.91 6.49
C ALA A 112 9.87 30.27 7.08
N VAL A 113 10.24 30.29 8.35
CA VAL A 113 10.84 31.47 9.01
C VAL A 113 12.27 31.70 8.49
N THR A 114 12.79 30.76 7.71
CA THR A 114 14.09 30.78 7.06
C THR A 114 14.08 31.75 5.87
N PRO A 115 15.10 32.60 5.70
CA PRO A 115 15.19 33.45 4.50
C PRO A 115 15.16 32.56 3.27
N LEU A 116 14.08 32.67 2.49
CA LEU A 116 13.95 32.02 1.19
C LEU A 116 15.14 32.49 0.35
N SER A 117 15.99 31.55 -0.05
CA SER A 117 16.94 31.82 -1.12
C SER A 117 16.13 32.39 -2.30
N PRO A 118 16.54 33.50 -2.93
CA PRO A 118 15.84 34.05 -4.09
C PRO A 118 15.68 33.07 -5.26
N THR A 119 16.42 31.96 -5.22
CA THR A 119 16.43 30.86 -6.19
C THR A 119 15.74 29.58 -5.70
N ALA A 120 15.21 29.54 -4.47
CA ALA A 120 14.44 28.39 -4.01
C ALA A 120 13.08 28.34 -4.75
N PRO A 121 12.66 27.18 -5.26
CA PRO A 121 11.31 27.02 -5.81
C PRO A 121 10.26 27.45 -4.78
N PRO A 122 9.14 28.08 -5.21
CA PRO A 122 8.06 28.40 -4.29
C PRO A 122 7.48 27.11 -3.71
N ALA A 123 7.40 27.01 -2.38
CA ALA A 123 6.66 25.95 -1.72
C ALA A 123 5.17 26.16 -1.97
N ILE A 124 4.60 25.46 -2.96
CA ILE A 124 3.17 25.45 -3.22
C ILE A 124 2.55 24.52 -2.17
N PRO A 125 1.71 25.04 -1.24
CA PRO A 125 1.00 24.19 -0.29
C PRO A 125 0.11 23.20 -1.03
N GLU A 126 -0.36 22.17 -0.33
CA GLU A 126 -1.50 21.37 -0.77
C GLU A 126 -2.77 21.95 -0.13
N PRO A 127 -3.45 22.91 -0.77
CA PRO A 127 -4.55 23.66 -0.15
C PRO A 127 -5.82 22.82 0.06
N PHE A 128 -5.99 21.75 -0.71
CA PHE A 128 -7.26 21.01 -0.79
C PHE A 128 -7.13 19.58 -0.32
N LEU A 129 -6.16 18.81 -0.81
CA LEU A 129 -5.96 17.41 -0.43
C LEU A 129 -5.00 17.34 0.77
N TYR A 130 -5.40 16.75 1.90
CA TYR A 130 -4.54 16.66 3.09
C TYR A 130 -4.17 15.24 3.50
N GLN A 131 -4.91 14.24 3.04
CA GLN A 131 -4.61 12.83 3.25
C GLN A 131 -5.06 12.00 2.06
N ALA A 132 -4.29 10.96 1.74
CA ALA A 132 -4.63 9.98 0.72
C ALA A 132 -4.22 8.57 1.17
N GLY A 133 -4.98 7.57 0.75
CA GLY A 133 -4.66 6.17 0.99
C GLY A 133 -4.84 5.31 -0.25
N PHE A 134 -4.02 4.28 -0.37
CA PHE A 134 -3.97 3.39 -1.53
C PHE A 134 -3.86 1.93 -1.09
N LEU A 135 -4.65 1.06 -1.73
CA LEU A 135 -4.48 -0.39 -1.68
C LEU A 135 -3.89 -0.90 -2.98
N ILE A 136 -2.76 -1.59 -2.88
CA ILE A 136 -1.97 -2.09 -4.01
C ILE A 136 -1.89 -3.62 -3.94
N HIS A 137 -2.18 -4.27 -5.07
CA HIS A 137 -2.08 -5.72 -5.19
C HIS A 137 -0.61 -6.18 -5.14
N PRO A 138 -0.25 -7.15 -4.26
CA PRO A 138 1.13 -7.44 -3.90
C PRO A 138 1.98 -7.99 -5.05
N ASN A 139 1.36 -8.67 -6.01
CA ASN A 139 2.08 -9.33 -7.11
C ASN A 139 2.07 -8.54 -8.42
N THR A 140 1.19 -7.55 -8.57
CA THR A 140 0.98 -6.85 -9.84
C THR A 140 1.29 -5.36 -9.76
N GLY A 141 1.39 -4.79 -8.55
CA GLY A 141 1.60 -3.36 -8.37
C GLY A 141 0.39 -2.53 -8.79
N GLN A 142 -0.76 -3.16 -9.03
CA GLN A 142 -1.96 -2.47 -9.44
C GLN A 142 -2.63 -1.82 -8.22
N VAL A 143 -2.92 -0.52 -8.32
CA VAL A 143 -3.79 0.19 -7.39
C VAL A 143 -5.22 -0.33 -7.55
N LEU A 144 -5.73 -1.03 -6.54
CA LEU A 144 -7.07 -1.59 -6.54
C LEU A 144 -8.11 -0.61 -6.01
N ALA A 145 -7.74 0.12 -4.96
CA ALA A 145 -8.62 1.08 -4.32
C ALA A 145 -7.82 2.27 -3.78
N ARG A 146 -8.49 3.41 -3.68
CA ARG A 146 -7.93 4.64 -3.12
C ARG A 146 -9.01 5.46 -2.43
N TYR A 147 -8.59 6.35 -1.55
CA TYR A 147 -9.43 7.41 -1.01
C TYR A 147 -8.66 8.72 -0.97
N TYR A 148 -9.38 9.83 -1.10
CA TYR A 148 -8.84 11.18 -1.02
C TYR A 148 -9.63 11.96 0.02
N HIS A 149 -8.93 12.58 0.97
CA HIS A 149 -9.53 13.47 1.96
C HIS A 149 -9.20 14.90 1.59
N CYS A 150 -10.22 15.62 1.14
CA CYS A 150 -10.13 17.01 0.74
C CYS A 150 -10.85 17.94 1.71
N VAL A 151 -10.36 19.17 1.85
CA VAL A 151 -11.05 20.24 2.57
C VAL A 151 -12.16 20.78 1.67
N ILE A 152 -13.39 20.77 2.17
CA ILE A 152 -14.54 21.42 1.52
C ILE A 152 -14.67 22.82 2.13
N TYR A 153 -14.52 23.86 1.32
CA TYR A 153 -14.81 25.25 1.70
C TYR A 153 -16.18 25.68 1.19
#